data_AF-A0A1G1SE09-F1
#
_entry.id   AF-A0A1G1SE09-F1
#
_cell.length_a   1.000
_cell.length_b   1.000
_cell.length_c   1.000
_cell.angle_alpha   90.00
_cell.angle_beta   90.00
_cell.angle_gamma   90.00
#
_symmetry.space_group_name_H-M   'P 1'
#
loop_
_entity.id
_entity.type
_entity.pdbx_description
1 polymer ?
#
loop_
_entity_poly.entity_id
_entity_poly.type
_entity_poly.pdbx_seq_one_letter_code
_entity_poly.pdbx_strand_id
1 'polypeptide(L)' 'MNYWYISLSKNYPPKITREVKLNRDFAIVECIRPVSKKMSRKLDLIYIGYGFFKDYHIQNNFKSHIP' A
#
# COMPACT_ATOMS: atom_id res chain seq x y z
N MET A 1 1.08 1.09 14.32
CA MET A 1 1.92 0.65 13.18
C MET A 1 1.02 -0.11 12.22
N ASN A 2 1.13 0.16 10.92
CA ASN A 2 0.24 -0.39 9.91
C ASN A 2 1.03 -0.92 8.72
N TYR A 3 0.36 -1.67 7.85
CA TYR A 3 0.91 -2.20 6.61
C TYR A 3 0.63 -1.22 5.47
N TRP A 4 1.65 -0.91 4.68
CA TRP A 4 1.57 0.06 3.62
C TRP A 4 1.70 -0.59 2.26
N TYR A 5 0.82 -0.19 1.34
CA TYR A 5 0.81 -0.66 -0.03
C TYR A 5 0.65 0.50 -1.02
N ILE A 6 1.14 0.31 -2.24
CA ILE A 6 0.80 1.12 -3.42
C ILE A 6 -0.15 0.29 -4.28
N SER A 7 -1.26 0.89 -4.72
CA SER A 7 -2.16 0.32 -5.72
C SER A 7 -2.03 1.08 -7.02
N LEU A 8 -1.63 0.40 -8.10
CA LEU A 8 -1.58 1.00 -9.43
C LEU A 8 -2.96 1.01 -10.11
N SER A 9 -3.80 0.02 -9.82
CA SER A 9 -5.17 -0.04 -10.31
C SER A 9 -6.17 0.72 -9.44
N LYS A 10 -5.70 1.36 -8.36
CA LYS A 10 -6.50 2.04 -7.33
C LYS A 10 -7.55 1.13 -6.66
N ASN A 11 -7.36 -0.19 -6.77
CA ASN A 11 -8.13 -1.20 -6.07
C ASN A 11 -7.50 -1.52 -4.71
N TYR A 12 -8.32 -1.73 -3.69
CA TYR A 12 -7.86 -2.03 -2.33
C TYR A 12 -8.90 -2.85 -1.55
N PRO A 13 -8.48 -3.63 -0.54
CA PRO A 13 -9.35 -4.53 0.20
C PRO A 13 -10.15 -3.79 1.29
N PRO A 14 -11.46 -3.55 1.10
CA PRO A 14 -12.22 -2.62 1.94
C PRO A 14 -12.29 -3.02 3.42
N LYS A 15 -12.20 -4.33 3.73
CA LYS A 15 -12.33 -4.83 5.11
C LYS A 15 -11.12 -4.59 6.00
N ILE A 16 -9.94 -4.38 5.41
CA ILE A 16 -8.67 -4.23 6.16
C ILE A 16 -7.98 -2.90 5.87
N THR A 17 -8.47 -2.15 4.89
CA THR A 17 -8.02 -0.78 4.62
C THR A 17 -8.50 0.15 5.72
N ARG A 18 -7.56 0.92 6.26
CA ARG A 18 -7.79 1.97 7.25
C ARG A 18 -7.92 3.34 6.59
N GLU A 19 -7.00 3.66 5.69
CA GLU A 19 -6.95 4.94 4.98
C GLU A 19 -6.46 4.71 3.56
N VAL A 20 -6.97 5.53 2.63
CA VAL A 20 -6.51 5.57 1.24
C VAL A 20 -6.22 7.01 0.85
N LYS A 21 -5.03 7.24 0.33
CA LYS A 21 -4.67 8.50 -0.31
C LYS A 21 -4.61 8.30 -1.82
N LEU A 22 -5.53 8.93 -2.53
CA LEU A 22 -5.59 8.88 -3.99
C LEU A 22 -4.62 9.89 -4.60
N ASN A 23 -3.81 9.40 -5.54
CA ASN A 23 -2.97 10.20 -6.41
C ASN A 23 -3.47 10.08 -7.86
N ARG A 24 -2.86 10.85 -8.77
CA ARG A 24 -3.21 10.82 -10.20
C ARG A 24 -3.05 9.43 -10.79
N ASP A 25 -1.94 8.76 -10.52
CA ASP A 25 -1.56 7.51 -11.18
C ASP A 25 -1.62 6.27 -10.26
N PHE A 26 -1.69 6.47 -8.95
CA PHE A 26 -1.71 5.38 -7.97
C PHE A 26 -2.53 5.75 -6.73
N ALA A 27 -2.67 4.81 -5.80
CA ALA A 27 -3.19 5.06 -4.47
C ALA A 27 -2.25 4.51 -3.39
N ILE A 28 -2.08 5.25 -2.30
CA ILE A 28 -1.38 4.78 -1.11
C ILE A 28 -2.43 4.20 -0.16
N VAL A 29 -2.24 2.96 0.27
CA VAL A 29 -3.21 2.21 1.05
C VAL A 29 -2.59 1.84 2.39
N GLU A 30 -3.19 2.34 3.46
CA GLU A 30 -2.88 1.94 4.83
C GLU A 30 -3.80 0.77 5.21
N CYS A 31 -3.23 -0.35 5.68
CA CYS A 31 -3.97 -1.54 6.08
C CYS A 31 -3.66 -1.91 7.55
N ILE A 32 -4.68 -2.31 8.31
CA ILE A 32 -4.52 -2.78 9.70
C ILE A 32 -3.91 -4.19 9.80
N ARG A 33 -3.92 -4.95 8.70
CA ARG A 33 -3.46 -6.34 8.61
C ARG A 33 -2.76 -6.56 7.26
N PRO A 34 -1.86 -7.56 7.17
CA PRO A 34 -1.21 -7.86 5.91
C PRO A 34 -2.22 -8.41 4.90
N VAL A 35 -2.09 -7.96 3.65
CA VAL A 35 -2.84 -8.49 2.51
C VAL A 35 -2.20 -9.82 2.09
N SER A 36 -3.01 -10.86 1.90
CA SER A 36 -2.50 -12.14 1.42
C SER A 36 -1.92 -12.01 0.01
N LYS A 37 -0.88 -12.80 -0.31
CA LYS A 37 -0.21 -12.76 -1.62
C LYS A 37 -1.16 -12.97 -2.82
N LYS A 38 -2.20 -13.78 -2.64
CA LYS A 38 -3.25 -14.00 -3.67
C LYS A 38 -4.06 -12.73 -3.89
N MET A 39 -4.43 -12.06 -2.80
CA MET A 39 -5.23 -10.83 -2.86
C MET A 39 -4.39 -9.64 -3.34
N SER A 40 -3.11 -9.55 -2.95
CA SER A 40 -2.23 -8.48 -3.40
C SER A 40 -2.05 -8.49 -4.91
N ARG A 41 -1.85 -9.68 -5.50
CA ARG A 41 -1.79 -9.87 -6.96
C ARG A 41 -3.11 -9.53 -7.65
N LYS A 42 -4.25 -9.90 -7.06
CA LYS A 42 -5.58 -9.62 -7.64
C LYS A 42 -5.90 -8.12 -7.69
N LEU A 43 -5.37 -7.35 -6.75
CA LEU A 43 -5.67 -5.92 -6.58
C LEU A 43 -4.51 -5.01 -7.02
N ASP A 44 -3.48 -5.56 -7.68
CA ASP A 44 -2.25 -4.86 -8.07
C ASP A 44 -1.63 -4.04 -6.92
N LEU A 45 -1.55 -4.66 -5.74
CA LEU A 45 -0.97 -4.08 -4.54
C LEU A 45 0.49 -4.46 -4.38
N ILE A 46 1.33 -3.42 -4.31
CA ILE A 46 2.75 -3.50 -4.04
C ILE A 46 2.98 -3.20 -2.56
N TYR A 47 3.51 -4.17 -1.82
CA TYR A 47 3.85 -3.96 -0.41
C TYR A 47 5.10 -3.11 -0.27
N ILE A 48 5.04 -2.05 0.54
CA ILE A 48 6.16 -1.13 0.76
C ILE A 48 6.69 -1.13 2.21
N GLY A 49 5.97 -1.72 3.16
CA GLY A 49 6.50 -1.98 4.50
C GLY A 49 5.48 -1.97 5.63
N TYR A 50 5.95 -2.27 6.84
CA TYR A 50 5.20 -2.21 8.08
C TYR A 50 5.85 -1.17 9.01
N GLY A 51 5.02 -0.33 9.64
CA GLY A 51 5.51 0.77 10.49
C GLY A 51 4.65 2.02 10.37
N PHE A 52 5.28 3.17 10.57
CA PHE A 52 4.70 4.48 10.25
C PHE A 52 5.08 4.86 8.82
N PHE A 53 4.19 5.56 8.11
CA PHE A 53 4.47 5.93 6.72
C PHE A 53 5.79 6.67 6.54
N LYS A 54 6.16 7.52 7.51
CA LYS A 54 7.38 8.33 7.49
C LYS A 54 8.67 7.54 7.77
N ASP A 55 8.59 6.25 8.08
CA ASP A 55 9.79 5.44 8.35
C ASP A 55 10.66 5.33 7.09
N TYR A 56 11.99 5.37 7.29
CA TYR A 56 12.97 5.44 6.20
C TYR A 56 12.80 4.29 5.18
N HIS A 57 12.63 3.05 5.64
CA HIS A 57 12.46 1.89 4.76
C HIS A 57 11.18 1.97 3.94
N ILE A 58 10.08 2.46 4.50
CA ILE A 58 8.80 2.64 3.80
C ILE A 58 8.94 3.75 2.76
N GLN A 59 9.56 4.88 3.12
CA GLN A 59 9.80 5.98 2.18
C GLN A 59 10.72 5.57 1.03
N ASN A 60 11.76 4.79 1.30
CA ASN A 60 12.67 4.28 0.27
C ASN A 60 11.97 3.31 -0.70
N ASN A 61 11.19 2.37 -0.16
CA ASN A 61 10.41 1.45 -0.98
C ASN A 61 9.32 2.17 -1.76
N PHE A 62 8.65 3.16 -1.16
CA PHE A 62 7.68 3.99 -1.83
C PHE A 62 8.30 4.64 -3.07
N LYS A 63 9.40 5.38 -2.90
CA LYS A 63 10.14 6.05 -3.98
C LYS A 63 10.61 5.12 -5.10
N SER A 64 10.89 3.85 -4.79
CA SER A 64 11.34 2.86 -5.78
C SER A 64 10.20 2.32 -6.66
N HIS A 65 8.94 2.52 -6.26
CA HIS A 65 7.76 1.93 -6.91
C HIS A 65 6.74 2.96 -7.40
N ILE A 66 6.90 4.24 -7.07
CA ILE A 66 6.17 5.31 -7.75
C ILE A 66 6.83 5.60 -9.11
N PRO A 67 6.05 5.68 -10.20
CA PRO A 67 6.54 6.14 -11.48
C PRO A 67 6.93 7.63 -11.45
#